data_AF-A0A800ICH7-F1
#
_entry.id   AF-A0A800ICH7-F1
#
_cell.length_a   1.000
_cell.length_b   1.000
_cell.length_c   1.000
_cell.angle_alpha   90.00
_cell.angle_beta   90.00
_cell.angle_gamma   90.00
#
_symmetry.space_group_name_H-M   'P 1'
#
loop_
_entity.id
_entity.type
_entity.pdbx_description
1 polymer ?
#
loop_
_entity_poly.entity_id
_entity_poly.type
_entity_poly.pdbx_seq_one_letter_code
_entity_poly.pdbx_strand_id
1 'polypeptide(L)'
;MADSSDTPTEAKYEILIEAEEFNDFGGWTLDSQFETEMGSPYLLAHGLGRPVDDARTSIELAESGEYHVWVRAKDWVPSHHPGRFAVSVGGQRLDREFGADGLDWGWEPAGTMQLTAGPLDVVLHDLTGFEGRCDAIYLSRTGSEPVDGAGPDARAWRRTRRGLPAEPTFGGEFDVVVVGGGVTGSVGALAAVRLGLRVALLQNRPVLGGNASTEIGIGPRGEIGSLVAEAIARKPGGDLQALQLLQLEPNVTIFTEYQVYDLVMEGATIASVDARHARSGREMRIVGSQFIDCSGTAILGILAGAPTMFGVESSAEFGESHAPDEHLDQHHGHTVFFRTRMVDHPSRSQLGRS
;
A
#
# COMPACT_ATOMS: atom_id res chain seq x y z
N MET A 1 -28.35 20.28 25.65
CA MET A 1 -29.32 19.21 25.35
C MET A 1 -29.32 19.11 23.82
N ALA A 2 -28.73 18.12 23.15
CA ALA A 2 -28.42 16.75 23.51
C ALA A 2 -27.00 16.55 24.08
N ASP A 3 -26.88 15.47 24.85
CA ASP A 3 -25.71 14.96 25.53
C ASP A 3 -24.98 13.99 24.58
N SER A 4 -23.69 14.18 24.37
CA SER A 4 -22.83 13.39 23.47
C SER A 4 -22.11 12.30 24.26
N SER A 5 -22.87 11.41 24.89
CA SER A 5 -22.36 10.44 25.87
C SER A 5 -22.52 8.98 25.43
N ASP A 6 -22.30 8.64 24.16
CA ASP A 6 -22.47 7.25 23.68
C ASP A 6 -21.38 6.85 22.68
N THR A 7 -20.14 6.69 23.15
CA THR A 7 -19.02 6.16 22.33
C THR A 7 -17.86 5.46 23.07
N PRO A 8 -17.99 4.88 24.28
CA PRO A 8 -17.01 3.89 24.76
C PRO A 8 -17.48 2.43 24.73
N THR A 9 -18.78 2.17 24.62
CA THR A 9 -19.36 0.83 24.79
C THR A 9 -19.33 0.00 23.51
N GLU A 10 -19.59 0.59 22.35
CA GLU A 10 -19.71 -0.14 21.09
C GLU A 10 -18.35 -0.63 20.55
N ALA A 11 -17.26 0.14 20.73
CA ALA A 11 -15.92 -0.25 20.28
C ALA A 11 -15.39 -1.53 20.96
N LYS A 12 -15.90 -1.90 22.14
CA LYS A 12 -15.51 -3.14 22.84
C LYS A 12 -16.06 -4.40 22.16
N TYR A 13 -17.15 -4.26 21.41
CA TYR A 13 -17.91 -5.37 20.83
C TYR A 13 -17.68 -5.58 19.34
N GLU A 14 -16.97 -4.63 18.72
CA GLU A 14 -16.81 -4.51 17.28
C GLU A 14 -15.32 -4.44 16.96
N ILE A 15 -14.79 -5.47 16.30
CA ILE A 15 -13.35 -5.60 16.04
C ILE A 15 -13.12 -5.64 14.54
N LEU A 16 -12.36 -4.66 14.06
CA LEU A 16 -11.83 -4.64 12.70
C LEU A 16 -10.39 -5.16 12.71
N ILE A 17 -10.13 -6.16 11.89
CA ILE A 17 -8.82 -6.78 11.70
C ILE A 17 -8.42 -6.51 10.25
N GLU A 18 -7.50 -5.59 10.03
CA GLU A 18 -6.99 -5.29 8.68
C GLU A 18 -5.89 -6.31 8.34
N ALA A 19 -5.90 -6.85 7.13
CA ALA A 19 -5.00 -7.93 6.73
C ALA A 19 -3.54 -7.46 6.70
N GLU A 20 -3.28 -6.19 6.41
CA GLU A 20 -1.94 -5.60 6.51
C GLU A 20 -1.35 -5.62 7.93
N GLU A 21 -2.20 -5.65 8.97
CA GLU A 21 -1.78 -5.72 10.37
C GLU A 21 -1.43 -7.14 10.83
N PHE A 22 -1.49 -8.14 9.94
CA PHE A 22 -1.13 -9.49 10.32
C PHE A 22 0.33 -9.58 10.74
N ASN A 23 0.59 -10.29 11.85
CA ASN A 23 1.93 -10.41 12.42
C ASN A 23 2.88 -11.25 11.55
N ASP A 24 2.35 -12.26 10.86
CA ASP A 24 3.09 -13.14 9.96
C ASP A 24 2.25 -13.39 8.71
N PHE A 25 2.76 -13.01 7.54
CA PHE A 25 2.05 -13.19 6.27
C PHE A 25 2.19 -14.61 5.71
N GLY A 26 3.02 -15.48 6.30
CA GLY A 26 3.30 -16.79 5.73
C GLY A 26 3.88 -16.65 4.32
N GLY A 27 3.15 -17.15 3.32
CA GLY A 27 3.49 -16.96 1.91
C GLY A 27 2.61 -15.92 1.18
N TRP A 28 1.74 -15.22 1.89
CA TRP A 28 1.00 -14.07 1.36
C TRP A 28 1.93 -12.86 1.24
N THR A 29 1.59 -11.96 0.32
CA THR A 29 2.32 -10.69 0.11
C THR A 29 1.39 -9.53 0.40
N LEU A 30 1.90 -8.51 1.08
CA LEU A 30 1.19 -7.23 1.25
C LEU A 30 1.28 -6.42 -0.04
N ASP A 31 0.12 -6.15 -0.63
CA ASP A 31 -0.03 -5.24 -1.74
C ASP A 31 -0.61 -3.91 -1.24
N SER A 32 0.17 -2.84 -1.44
CA SER A 32 -0.18 -1.46 -1.06
C SER A 32 -0.15 -0.51 -2.26
N GLN A 33 0.12 -1.01 -3.47
CA GLN A 33 0.47 -0.17 -4.60
C GLN A 33 -0.73 0.62 -5.14
N PHE A 34 -1.92 0.02 -5.09
CA PHE A 34 -3.15 0.60 -5.64
C PHE A 34 -4.15 0.95 -4.54
N GLU A 35 -3.65 1.36 -3.39
CA GLU A 35 -4.50 1.67 -2.23
C GLU A 35 -5.56 2.74 -2.55
N THR A 36 -5.20 3.75 -3.34
CA THR A 36 -6.09 4.86 -3.70
C THR A 36 -7.28 4.37 -4.53
N GLU A 37 -7.05 3.39 -5.40
CA GLU A 37 -8.07 2.79 -6.27
C GLU A 37 -8.86 1.69 -5.54
N MET A 38 -8.19 0.85 -4.76
CA MET A 38 -8.79 -0.34 -4.13
C MET A 38 -9.45 -0.02 -2.77
N GLY A 39 -9.09 1.11 -2.17
CA GLY A 39 -9.64 1.56 -0.90
C GLY A 39 -8.90 1.05 0.33
N SER A 40 -7.86 0.24 0.19
CA SER A 40 -7.00 -0.24 1.27
C SER A 40 -5.84 -1.09 0.72
N PRO A 41 -4.74 -1.24 1.49
CA PRO A 41 -3.81 -2.33 1.32
C PRO A 41 -4.50 -3.69 1.56
N TYR A 42 -3.95 -4.77 1.01
CA TYR A 42 -4.53 -6.10 1.19
C TYR A 42 -3.46 -7.20 1.10
N LEU A 43 -3.77 -8.39 1.59
CA LEU A 43 -2.94 -9.58 1.41
C LEU A 43 -3.30 -10.33 0.14
N LEU A 44 -2.26 -10.73 -0.58
CA LEU A 44 -2.31 -11.43 -1.87
C LEU A 44 -1.60 -12.79 -1.80
N ALA A 45 -2.31 -13.87 -2.11
CA ALA A 45 -1.75 -15.23 -2.15
C ALA A 45 -1.13 -15.58 -3.51
N HIS A 46 0.11 -15.11 -3.76
CA HIS A 46 0.84 -15.34 -5.01
C HIS A 46 1.57 -16.71 -5.03
N GLY A 47 0.81 -17.79 -5.09
CA GLY A 47 1.32 -19.16 -4.98
C GLY A 47 1.69 -19.87 -6.30
N LEU A 48 1.44 -19.23 -7.45
CA LEU A 48 1.63 -19.80 -8.79
C LEU A 48 0.93 -21.16 -8.96
N GLY A 49 -0.30 -21.26 -8.45
CA GLY A 49 -1.13 -22.46 -8.48
C GLY A 49 -0.80 -23.51 -7.44
N ARG A 50 -0.04 -23.14 -6.40
CA ARG A 50 0.10 -23.93 -5.17
C ARG A 50 -0.29 -23.07 -3.99
N PRO A 51 -1.14 -23.57 -3.08
CA PRO A 51 -1.44 -22.88 -1.85
C PRO A 51 -0.18 -22.37 -1.16
N VAL A 52 -0.16 -21.09 -0.80
CA VAL A 52 0.91 -20.48 -0.01
C VAL A 52 0.74 -20.83 1.47
N ASP A 53 1.82 -20.65 2.24
CA ASP A 53 1.78 -20.84 3.69
C ASP A 53 0.81 -19.82 4.34
N ASP A 54 0.08 -20.24 5.37
CA ASP A 54 -0.96 -19.44 6.03
C ASP A 54 -0.46 -18.09 6.56
N ALA A 55 -1.25 -17.03 6.38
CA ALA A 55 -1.06 -15.77 7.08
C ALA A 55 -1.77 -15.83 8.44
N ARG A 56 -1.14 -15.30 9.49
CA ARG A 56 -1.64 -15.34 10.87
C ARG A 56 -1.49 -14.01 11.59
N THR A 57 -2.44 -13.76 12.48
CA THR A 57 -2.33 -12.73 13.51
C THR A 57 -3.05 -13.18 14.78
N SER A 58 -2.87 -12.43 15.85
CA SER A 58 -3.58 -12.67 17.11
C SER A 58 -4.23 -11.38 17.57
N ILE A 59 -5.48 -11.46 18.00
CA ILE A 59 -6.23 -10.33 18.56
C ILE A 59 -6.68 -10.64 19.98
N GLU A 60 -6.99 -9.59 20.74
CA GLU A 60 -7.55 -9.73 22.09
C GLU A 60 -9.06 -9.49 22.05
N LEU A 61 -9.84 -10.52 22.40
CA LEU A 61 -11.30 -10.41 22.50
C LEU A 61 -11.71 -10.05 23.93
N ALA A 62 -12.41 -8.94 24.08
CA ALA A 62 -12.77 -8.44 25.40
C ALA A 62 -13.88 -9.25 26.10
N GLU A 63 -14.78 -9.91 25.35
CA GLU A 63 -15.90 -10.67 25.91
C GLU A 63 -16.22 -11.92 25.09
N SER A 64 -16.59 -13.01 25.78
CA SER A 64 -17.10 -14.22 25.12
C SER A 64 -18.51 -13.99 24.60
N GLY A 65 -18.87 -14.64 23.50
CA GLY A 65 -20.23 -14.58 22.96
C GLY A 65 -20.31 -14.99 21.50
N GLU A 66 -21.50 -14.79 20.95
CA GLU A 66 -21.76 -14.97 19.53
C GLU A 66 -21.33 -13.72 18.78
N TYR A 67 -20.50 -13.89 17.75
CA TYR A 67 -20.03 -12.83 16.87
C TYR A 67 -20.47 -13.12 15.45
N HIS A 68 -21.10 -12.15 14.81
CA HIS A 68 -21.24 -12.10 13.37
C HIS A 68 -19.89 -11.80 12.74
N VAL A 69 -19.58 -12.47 11.64
CA VAL A 69 -18.28 -12.35 10.96
C VAL A 69 -18.51 -11.88 9.53
N TRP A 70 -17.68 -10.94 9.08
CA TRP A 70 -17.59 -10.51 7.68
C TRP A 70 -16.13 -10.55 7.24
N VAL A 71 -15.92 -10.84 5.96
CA VAL A 71 -14.59 -10.84 5.34
C VAL A 71 -14.65 -9.95 4.12
N ARG A 72 -13.78 -8.94 4.03
CA ARG A 72 -13.64 -8.12 2.83
C ARG A 72 -12.66 -8.78 1.89
N ALA A 73 -13.15 -9.13 0.71
CA ALA A 73 -12.41 -9.86 -0.30
C ALA A 73 -12.74 -9.33 -1.70
N LYS A 74 -12.01 -9.84 -2.70
CA LYS A 74 -12.30 -9.59 -4.11
C LYS A 74 -12.21 -10.89 -4.91
N ASP A 75 -13.23 -11.15 -5.70
CA ASP A 75 -13.16 -12.16 -6.74
C ASP A 75 -12.60 -11.56 -8.03
N TRP A 76 -11.30 -11.71 -8.21
CA TRP A 76 -10.58 -11.05 -9.30
C TRP A 76 -10.79 -11.68 -10.68
N VAL A 77 -11.30 -12.93 -10.75
CA VAL A 77 -11.78 -13.55 -11.99
C VAL A 77 -13.10 -14.28 -11.71
N PRO A 78 -14.22 -13.55 -11.70
CA PRO A 78 -15.54 -14.08 -11.38
C PRO A 78 -15.97 -15.32 -12.18
N SER A 79 -15.44 -15.51 -13.39
CA SER A 79 -15.79 -16.66 -14.21
C SER A 79 -15.14 -17.98 -13.78
N HIS A 80 -14.09 -17.93 -12.95
CA HIS A 80 -13.30 -19.10 -12.56
C HIS A 80 -13.01 -19.19 -11.06
N HIS A 81 -13.25 -18.11 -10.31
CA HIS A 81 -12.98 -18.00 -8.88
C HIS A 81 -11.59 -18.54 -8.50
N PRO A 82 -10.48 -18.09 -9.13
CA PRO A 82 -9.18 -18.71 -8.91
C PRO A 82 -8.60 -18.32 -7.55
N GLY A 83 -8.95 -17.17 -6.96
CA GLY A 83 -8.38 -16.65 -5.72
C GLY A 83 -9.12 -17.07 -4.45
N ARG A 84 -9.50 -18.34 -4.32
CA ARG A 84 -10.28 -18.78 -3.14
C ARG A 84 -9.40 -18.98 -1.93
N PHE A 85 -9.92 -18.57 -0.78
CA PHE A 85 -9.28 -18.76 0.51
C PHE A 85 -10.32 -19.06 1.60
N ALA A 86 -9.87 -19.55 2.74
CA ALA A 86 -10.70 -19.72 3.92
C ALA A 86 -10.13 -18.94 5.10
N VAL A 87 -10.97 -18.68 6.10
CA VAL A 87 -10.59 -17.94 7.30
C VAL A 87 -10.91 -18.77 8.54
N SER A 88 -9.98 -18.79 9.48
CA SER A 88 -10.17 -19.37 10.82
C SER A 88 -10.04 -18.30 11.89
N VAL A 89 -10.92 -18.34 12.89
CA VAL A 89 -10.97 -17.42 14.04
C VAL A 89 -11.04 -18.24 15.32
N GLY A 90 -10.09 -18.07 16.24
CA GLY A 90 -10.01 -18.84 17.48
C GLY A 90 -9.87 -20.36 17.26
N GLY A 91 -9.18 -20.75 16.18
CA GLY A 91 -9.01 -22.15 15.78
C GLY A 91 -10.24 -22.81 15.13
N GLN A 92 -11.36 -22.09 15.01
CA GLN A 92 -12.54 -22.54 14.29
C GLN A 92 -12.51 -22.01 12.86
N ARG A 93 -12.62 -22.89 11.87
CA ARG A 93 -12.70 -22.50 10.45
C ARG A 93 -14.14 -22.12 10.11
N LEU A 94 -14.31 -21.00 9.41
CA LEU A 94 -15.60 -20.58 8.86
C LEU A 94 -16.09 -21.58 7.80
N ASP A 95 -17.39 -21.87 7.79
CA ASP A 95 -18.02 -22.82 6.87
C ASP A 95 -18.31 -22.18 5.49
N ARG A 96 -17.28 -21.52 4.93
CA ARG A 96 -17.35 -20.81 3.66
C ARG A 96 -15.95 -20.58 3.07
N GLU A 97 -15.87 -20.54 1.73
CA GLU A 97 -14.72 -20.01 0.98
C GLU A 97 -15.01 -18.58 0.53
N PHE A 98 -14.00 -17.71 0.55
CA PHE A 98 -14.05 -16.29 0.18
C PHE A 98 -13.31 -16.04 -1.13
N GLY A 99 -13.56 -14.89 -1.76
CA GLY A 99 -12.95 -14.55 -3.06
C GLY A 99 -13.54 -15.36 -4.23
N ALA A 100 -14.82 -15.71 -4.11
CA ALA A 100 -15.54 -16.56 -5.07
C ALA A 100 -17.02 -16.15 -5.23
N ASP A 101 -17.37 -14.91 -4.90
CA ASP A 101 -18.75 -14.40 -4.92
C ASP A 101 -19.13 -13.72 -6.26
N GLY A 102 -18.16 -13.59 -7.17
CA GLY A 102 -18.32 -12.92 -8.46
C GLY A 102 -18.35 -11.39 -8.38
N LEU A 103 -18.03 -10.80 -7.23
CA LEU A 103 -18.05 -9.36 -7.01
C LEU A 103 -16.63 -8.76 -7.01
N ASP A 104 -16.57 -7.43 -7.18
CA ASP A 104 -15.35 -6.67 -6.90
C ASP A 104 -15.11 -6.62 -5.37
N TRP A 105 -14.25 -5.72 -4.90
CA TRP A 105 -14.05 -5.51 -3.46
C TRP A 105 -15.37 -5.27 -2.72
N GLY A 106 -15.66 -6.13 -1.74
CA GLY A 106 -16.84 -6.01 -0.90
C GLY A 106 -16.79 -6.86 0.36
N TRP A 107 -17.64 -6.54 1.33
CA TRP A 107 -17.78 -7.32 2.57
C TRP A 107 -18.70 -8.53 2.37
N GLU A 108 -18.13 -9.73 2.48
CA GLU A 108 -18.86 -11.00 2.43
C GLU A 108 -19.34 -11.39 3.84
N PRO A 109 -20.65 -11.59 4.09
CA PRO A 109 -21.12 -12.13 5.36
C PRO A 109 -20.71 -13.60 5.50
N ALA A 110 -20.13 -13.96 6.64
CA ALA A 110 -19.57 -15.27 6.94
C ALA A 110 -20.36 -16.06 8.00
N GLY A 111 -21.51 -15.55 8.44
CA GLY A 111 -22.35 -16.16 9.47
C GLY A 111 -21.94 -15.75 10.88
N THR A 112 -22.24 -16.59 11.87
CA THR A 112 -21.91 -16.35 13.29
C THR A 112 -20.94 -17.41 13.84
N MET A 113 -20.15 -17.02 14.84
CA MET A 113 -19.22 -17.89 15.55
C MET A 113 -19.33 -17.68 17.06
N GLN A 114 -19.18 -18.76 17.83
CA GLN A 114 -19.06 -18.68 19.29
C GLN A 114 -17.60 -18.53 19.69
N LEU A 115 -17.24 -17.34 20.18
CA LEU A 115 -15.87 -16.97 20.54
C LEU A 115 -15.71 -16.81 22.05
N THR A 116 -14.51 -17.08 22.55
CA THR A 116 -14.15 -16.95 23.97
C THR A 116 -13.24 -15.74 24.16
N ALA A 117 -13.50 -14.95 25.21
CA ALA A 117 -12.66 -13.82 25.58
C ALA A 117 -11.20 -14.25 25.82
N GLY A 118 -10.29 -13.32 25.55
CA GLY A 118 -8.84 -13.53 25.62
C GLY A 118 -8.17 -13.49 24.25
N PRO A 119 -6.90 -13.92 24.17
CA PRO A 119 -6.16 -13.95 22.92
C PRO A 119 -6.74 -15.02 22.00
N LEU A 120 -6.96 -14.66 20.74
CA LEU A 120 -7.39 -15.58 19.69
C LEU A 120 -6.58 -15.41 18.41
N ASP A 121 -6.32 -16.51 17.73
CA ASP A 121 -5.65 -16.49 16.44
C ASP A 121 -6.65 -16.29 15.31
N VAL A 122 -6.25 -15.49 14.33
CA VAL A 122 -6.95 -15.28 13.07
C VAL A 122 -6.01 -15.71 11.95
N VAL A 123 -6.49 -16.60 11.08
CA VAL A 123 -5.66 -17.26 10.08
C VAL A 123 -6.33 -17.23 8.71
N LEU A 124 -5.59 -16.81 7.69
CA LEU A 124 -5.97 -16.92 6.28
C LEU A 124 -5.32 -18.16 5.68
N HIS A 125 -6.15 -19.00 5.07
CA HIS A 125 -5.77 -20.22 4.40
C HIS A 125 -5.95 -20.08 2.90
N ASP A 126 -4.86 -19.99 2.15
CA ASP A 126 -4.93 -20.06 0.69
C ASP A 126 -5.34 -21.47 0.26
N LEU A 127 -6.27 -21.57 -0.69
CA LEU A 127 -6.79 -22.85 -1.17
C LEU A 127 -6.33 -23.17 -2.59
N THR A 128 -5.75 -22.20 -3.31
CA THR A 128 -5.51 -22.32 -4.75
C THR A 128 -4.11 -21.92 -5.19
N GLY A 129 -3.48 -20.96 -4.52
CA GLY A 129 -2.24 -20.35 -4.99
C GLY A 129 -2.41 -19.39 -6.17
N PHE A 130 -3.62 -18.93 -6.46
CA PHE A 130 -3.91 -18.04 -7.59
C PHE A 130 -4.53 -16.71 -7.13
N GLU A 131 -3.74 -15.93 -6.40
CA GLU A 131 -4.05 -14.54 -6.04
C GLU A 131 -5.32 -14.42 -5.19
N GLY A 132 -5.43 -15.22 -4.12
CA GLY A 132 -6.43 -14.94 -3.08
C GLY A 132 -6.24 -13.53 -2.53
N ARG A 133 -7.33 -12.77 -2.39
CA ARG A 133 -7.30 -11.36 -1.98
C ARG A 133 -8.16 -11.14 -0.74
N CYS A 134 -7.51 -10.86 0.38
CA CYS A 134 -8.17 -10.53 1.63
C CYS A 134 -7.69 -9.17 2.11
N ASP A 135 -8.64 -8.27 2.35
CA ASP A 135 -8.37 -6.94 2.89
C ASP A 135 -8.60 -6.90 4.40
N ALA A 136 -9.74 -7.41 4.88
CA ALA A 136 -10.09 -7.26 6.29
C ALA A 136 -11.07 -8.33 6.78
N ILE A 137 -11.09 -8.53 8.09
CA ILE A 137 -12.07 -9.34 8.80
C ILE A 137 -12.72 -8.47 9.87
N TYR A 138 -14.06 -8.51 9.93
CA TYR A 138 -14.83 -7.76 10.91
C TYR A 138 -15.63 -8.71 11.80
N LEU A 139 -15.51 -8.54 13.11
CA LEU A 139 -16.26 -9.29 14.12
C LEU A 139 -17.22 -8.35 14.83
N SER A 140 -18.52 -8.63 14.76
CA SER A 140 -19.57 -7.85 15.42
C SER A 140 -20.36 -8.69 16.39
N ARG A 141 -20.46 -8.25 17.65
CA ARG A 141 -21.40 -8.87 18.60
C ARG A 141 -22.81 -8.29 18.49
N THR A 142 -22.93 -7.05 18.02
CA THR A 142 -24.24 -6.39 17.86
C THR A 142 -24.94 -6.78 16.56
N GLY A 143 -24.21 -7.38 15.61
CA GLY A 143 -24.69 -7.64 14.26
C GLY A 143 -24.66 -6.41 13.36
N SER A 144 -24.02 -5.31 13.80
CA SER A 144 -23.82 -4.13 12.95
C SER A 144 -23.02 -4.50 11.71
N GLU A 145 -23.45 -4.03 10.55
CA GLU A 145 -22.75 -4.29 9.30
C GLU A 145 -21.54 -3.36 9.14
N PRO A 146 -20.45 -3.83 8.50
CA PRO A 146 -19.31 -2.98 8.19
C PRO A 146 -19.66 -1.95 7.10
N VAL A 147 -18.97 -0.80 7.13
CA VAL A 147 -19.12 0.23 6.08
C VAL A 147 -18.25 -0.15 4.89
N ASP A 148 -18.87 -0.31 3.72
CA ASP A 148 -18.18 -0.71 2.49
C ASP A 148 -17.64 0.50 1.69
N GLY A 149 -16.73 0.20 0.76
CA GLY A 149 -16.14 1.15 -0.18
C GLY A 149 -14.83 1.78 0.28
N ALA A 150 -14.33 2.69 -0.57
CA ALA A 150 -13.05 3.38 -0.41
C ALA A 150 -13.17 4.85 0.01
N GLY A 151 -14.41 5.35 0.12
CA GLY A 151 -14.72 6.77 0.33
C GLY A 151 -14.49 7.28 1.76
N PRO A 152 -14.72 8.57 2.00
CA PRO A 152 -14.45 9.22 3.30
C PRO A 152 -15.13 8.54 4.49
N ASP A 153 -16.38 8.09 4.33
CA ASP A 153 -17.14 7.44 5.40
C ASP A 153 -16.54 6.09 5.81
N ALA A 154 -16.18 5.26 4.83
CA ALA A 154 -15.51 3.98 5.06
C ALA A 154 -14.15 4.18 5.75
N ARG A 155 -13.37 5.18 5.31
CA ARG A 155 -12.09 5.53 5.94
C ARG A 155 -12.27 6.01 7.39
N ALA A 156 -13.24 6.88 7.64
CA ALA A 156 -13.56 7.35 8.99
C ALA A 156 -14.02 6.21 9.91
N TRP A 157 -14.84 5.30 9.40
CA TRP A 157 -15.26 4.10 10.11
C TRP A 157 -14.07 3.19 10.47
N ARG A 158 -13.18 2.90 9.49
CA ARG A 158 -11.95 2.12 9.73
C ARG A 158 -11.06 2.75 10.81
N ARG A 159 -10.82 4.06 10.72
CA ARG A 159 -10.02 4.80 11.74
C ARG A 159 -10.63 4.66 13.13
N THR A 160 -11.94 4.86 13.25
CA THR A 160 -12.66 4.77 14.53
C THR A 160 -12.55 3.37 15.12
N ARG A 161 -12.78 2.32 14.32
CA ARG A 161 -12.69 0.92 14.78
C ARG A 161 -11.28 0.50 15.19
N ARG A 162 -10.24 1.14 14.62
CA ARG A 162 -8.83 0.92 14.98
C ARG A 162 -8.31 1.84 16.07
N GLY A 163 -9.14 2.74 16.61
CA GLY A 163 -8.72 3.74 17.59
C GLY A 163 -7.67 4.72 17.06
N LEU A 164 -7.63 4.92 15.74
CA LEU A 164 -6.73 5.88 15.10
C LEU A 164 -7.26 7.31 15.25
N PRO A 165 -6.39 8.33 15.30
CA PRO A 165 -6.80 9.72 15.31
C PRO A 165 -7.71 10.06 14.12
N ALA A 166 -8.70 10.93 14.34
CA ALA A 166 -9.58 11.38 13.26
C ALA A 166 -8.86 12.25 12.22
N GLU A 167 -7.82 12.96 12.65
CA GLU A 167 -6.99 13.84 11.84
C GLU A 167 -5.53 13.35 11.83
N PRO A 168 -4.77 13.59 10.75
CA PRO A 168 -3.37 13.20 10.66
C PRO A 168 -2.53 13.83 11.77
N THR A 169 -1.63 13.03 12.34
CA THR A 169 -0.71 13.51 13.39
C THR A 169 0.43 14.33 12.80
N PHE A 170 0.97 15.31 13.53
CA PHE A 170 2.10 16.10 13.02
C PHE A 170 3.35 15.23 12.82
N GLY A 171 3.80 15.10 11.57
CA GLY A 171 4.93 14.27 11.14
C GLY A 171 6.26 15.02 11.02
N GLY A 172 6.24 16.35 11.18
CA GLY A 172 7.42 17.19 11.14
C GLY A 172 7.32 18.34 10.13
N GLU A 173 8.33 19.20 10.16
CA GLU A 173 8.49 20.34 9.27
C GLU A 173 9.84 20.23 8.56
N PHE A 174 9.86 20.48 7.26
CA PHE A 174 11.03 20.29 6.40
C PHE A 174 11.17 21.45 5.41
N ASP A 175 12.39 21.64 4.92
CA ASP A 175 12.64 22.66 3.91
C ASP A 175 12.22 22.14 2.52
N VAL A 176 12.42 20.83 2.29
CA VAL A 176 12.02 20.13 1.06
C VAL A 176 11.32 18.82 1.41
N VAL A 177 10.15 18.61 0.83
CA VAL A 177 9.39 17.37 0.90
C VAL A 177 9.40 16.72 -0.48
N VAL A 178 9.98 15.54 -0.59
CA VAL A 178 10.04 14.75 -1.82
C VAL A 178 9.04 13.60 -1.73
N VAL A 179 8.13 13.52 -2.69
CA VAL A 179 7.11 12.46 -2.75
C VAL A 179 7.48 11.48 -3.86
N GLY A 180 7.79 10.24 -3.51
CA GLY A 180 8.23 9.20 -4.43
C GLY A 180 9.74 8.96 -4.35
N GLY A 181 10.12 7.83 -3.78
CA GLY A 181 11.49 7.34 -3.62
C GLY A 181 12.07 6.64 -4.85
N GLY A 182 11.61 6.97 -6.06
CA GLY A 182 12.22 6.53 -7.32
C GLY A 182 13.67 6.98 -7.47
N VAL A 183 14.32 6.65 -8.59
CA VAL A 183 15.67 7.17 -8.89
C VAL A 183 15.69 8.70 -8.84
N THR A 184 14.71 9.34 -9.48
CA THR A 184 14.59 10.81 -9.54
C THR A 184 14.40 11.43 -8.16
N GLY A 185 13.44 10.93 -7.38
CA GLY A 185 13.19 11.47 -6.03
C GLY A 185 14.32 11.19 -5.05
N SER A 186 14.94 10.00 -5.11
CA SER A 186 16.11 9.70 -4.26
C SER A 186 17.31 10.59 -4.58
N VAL A 187 17.59 10.83 -5.87
CA VAL A 187 18.66 11.74 -6.30
C VAL A 187 18.31 13.20 -5.95
N GLY A 188 17.06 13.61 -6.12
CA GLY A 188 16.57 14.94 -5.72
C GLY A 188 16.74 15.19 -4.23
N ALA A 189 16.39 14.19 -3.39
CA ALA A 189 16.59 14.24 -1.94
C ALA A 189 18.09 14.33 -1.58
N LEU A 190 18.95 13.53 -2.23
CA LEU A 190 20.40 13.60 -2.04
C LEU A 190 20.98 14.97 -2.43
N ALA A 191 20.51 15.54 -3.53
CA ALA A 191 20.93 16.87 -3.95
C ALA A 191 20.50 17.93 -2.93
N ALA A 192 19.23 17.91 -2.51
CA ALA A 192 18.68 18.87 -1.54
C ALA A 192 19.42 18.81 -0.19
N VAL A 193 19.69 17.61 0.35
CA VAL A 193 20.39 17.49 1.63
C VAL A 193 21.86 17.90 1.54
N ARG A 194 22.54 17.64 0.42
CA ARG A 194 23.92 18.10 0.18
C ARG A 194 24.02 19.62 0.03
N LEU A 195 22.90 20.30 -0.24
CA LEU A 195 22.79 21.78 -0.17
C LEU A 195 22.49 22.29 1.25
N GLY A 196 22.41 21.40 2.25
CA GLY A 196 22.20 21.75 3.65
C GLY A 196 20.74 21.83 4.08
N LEU A 197 19.80 21.42 3.24
CA LEU A 197 18.36 21.46 3.52
C LEU A 197 17.92 20.29 4.40
N ARG A 198 16.88 20.51 5.21
CA ARG A 198 16.15 19.44 5.91
C ARG A 198 15.16 18.81 4.94
N VAL A 199 15.30 17.52 4.70
CA VAL A 199 14.56 16.80 3.66
C VAL A 199 13.68 15.71 4.27
N ALA A 200 12.40 15.68 3.88
CA ALA A 200 11.54 14.51 4.02
C ALA A 200 11.47 13.78 2.68
N LEU A 201 11.75 12.48 2.66
CA LEU A 201 11.51 11.62 1.50
C LEU A 201 10.41 10.61 1.82
N LEU A 202 9.24 10.77 1.20
CA LEU A 202 8.13 9.82 1.33
C LEU A 202 8.16 8.80 0.20
N GLN A 203 8.04 7.52 0.54
CA GLN A 203 7.98 6.43 -0.41
C GLN A 203 6.93 5.41 0.05
N ASN A 204 6.01 5.04 -0.83
CA ASN A 204 4.90 4.14 -0.51
C ASN A 204 5.29 2.66 -0.41
N ARG A 205 6.52 2.31 -0.80
CA ARG A 205 7.11 0.96 -0.72
C ARG A 205 8.22 0.88 0.32
N PRO A 206 8.61 -0.33 0.78
CA PRO A 206 9.72 -0.50 1.71
C PRO A 206 11.11 -0.30 1.05
N VAL A 207 11.17 -0.12 -0.28
CA VAL A 207 12.41 0.05 -1.04
C VAL A 207 12.44 1.34 -1.84
N LEU A 208 13.65 1.86 -2.09
CA LEU A 208 13.89 2.99 -2.99
C LEU A 208 14.29 2.51 -4.40
N GLY A 209 14.24 3.41 -5.37
CA GLY A 209 14.66 3.19 -6.76
C GLY A 209 13.52 3.04 -7.76
N GLY A 210 12.26 2.92 -7.31
CA GLY A 210 11.11 2.75 -8.20
C GLY A 210 11.31 1.53 -9.10
N ASN A 211 11.19 1.71 -10.42
CA ASN A 211 11.46 0.63 -11.38
C ASN A 211 12.89 0.07 -11.30
N ALA A 212 13.87 0.82 -10.79
CA ALA A 212 15.25 0.36 -10.63
C ALA A 212 15.51 -0.39 -9.30
N SER A 213 14.52 -0.41 -8.40
CA SER A 213 14.58 -1.10 -7.11
C SER A 213 14.79 -2.60 -7.27
N THR A 214 14.97 -3.29 -6.15
CA THR A 214 15.05 -4.75 -6.10
C THR A 214 13.73 -5.45 -6.46
N GLU A 215 12.59 -4.75 -6.38
CA GLU A 215 11.28 -5.32 -6.73
C GLU A 215 11.11 -5.48 -8.25
N ILE A 216 11.66 -4.55 -9.04
CA ILE A 216 11.42 -4.49 -10.50
C ILE A 216 12.72 -4.68 -11.33
N GLY A 217 13.84 -4.10 -10.90
CA GLY A 217 15.17 -4.34 -11.48
C GLY A 217 15.50 -3.60 -12.79
N ILE A 218 14.63 -2.72 -13.27
CA ILE A 218 14.83 -1.94 -14.50
C ILE A 218 15.62 -0.66 -14.20
N GLY A 219 16.91 -0.66 -14.52
CA GLY A 219 17.78 0.51 -14.36
C GLY A 219 17.37 1.68 -15.28
N PRO A 220 17.67 2.93 -14.89
CA PRO A 220 17.41 4.10 -15.73
C PRO A 220 18.27 4.06 -17.01
N ARG A 221 17.79 4.71 -18.07
CA ARG A 221 18.53 4.99 -19.31
C ARG A 221 18.55 6.50 -19.56
N GLY A 222 19.59 7.00 -20.23
CA GLY A 222 19.74 8.41 -20.56
C GLY A 222 21.01 9.02 -19.96
N GLU A 223 21.02 10.35 -19.82
CA GLU A 223 22.13 11.09 -19.20
C GLU A 223 22.27 10.73 -17.72
N ILE A 224 23.50 10.38 -17.31
CA ILE A 224 23.81 9.96 -15.94
C ILE A 224 24.92 10.89 -15.42
N GLY A 225 24.52 11.93 -14.71
CA GLY A 225 25.46 12.77 -13.94
C GLY A 225 26.14 11.98 -12.82
N SER A 226 27.24 12.50 -12.27
CA SER A 226 28.01 11.81 -11.22
C SER A 226 27.18 11.43 -10.00
N LEU A 227 26.28 12.32 -9.53
CA LEU A 227 25.38 12.04 -8.41
C LEU A 227 24.38 10.91 -8.75
N VAL A 228 23.86 10.90 -9.98
CA VAL A 228 22.96 9.82 -10.44
C VAL A 228 23.72 8.51 -10.48
N ALA A 229 24.93 8.49 -11.07
CA ALA A 229 25.79 7.30 -11.14
C ALA A 229 26.11 6.74 -9.75
N GLU A 230 26.40 7.62 -8.79
CA GLU A 230 26.64 7.28 -7.39
C GLU A 230 25.40 6.62 -6.76
N ALA A 231 24.22 7.25 -6.90
CA ALA A 231 22.98 6.77 -6.30
C ALA A 231 22.46 5.46 -6.89
N ILE A 232 22.61 5.25 -8.21
CA ILE A 232 22.10 4.06 -8.90
C ILE A 232 23.11 2.91 -8.95
N ALA A 233 24.34 3.11 -8.47
CA ALA A 233 25.29 2.02 -8.33
C ALA A 233 24.67 0.90 -7.49
N ARG A 234 24.91 -0.36 -7.86
CA ARG A 234 24.32 -1.51 -7.16
C ARG A 234 25.28 -2.04 -6.10
N LYS A 235 24.75 -2.31 -4.91
CA LYS A 235 25.40 -3.10 -3.86
C LYS A 235 25.48 -4.58 -4.29
N PRO A 236 26.29 -5.42 -3.64
CA PRO A 236 26.36 -6.86 -3.95
C PRO A 236 25.01 -7.59 -3.94
N GLY A 237 24.06 -7.13 -3.11
CA GLY A 237 22.69 -7.66 -3.04
C GLY A 237 21.75 -7.19 -4.17
N GLY A 238 22.23 -6.42 -5.13
CA GLY A 238 21.44 -5.91 -6.25
C GLY A 238 20.71 -4.59 -5.97
N ASP A 239 20.51 -4.23 -4.70
CA ASP A 239 19.89 -2.95 -4.32
C ASP A 239 20.77 -1.74 -4.66
N LEU A 240 20.15 -0.57 -4.88
CA LEU A 240 20.83 0.68 -5.20
C LEU A 240 21.56 1.26 -3.99
N GLN A 241 22.57 2.10 -4.23
CA GLN A 241 23.27 2.84 -3.17
C GLN A 241 22.40 3.95 -2.56
N ALA A 242 21.39 4.43 -3.29
CA ALA A 242 20.54 5.58 -2.92
C ALA A 242 20.07 5.58 -1.46
N LEU A 243 19.48 4.47 -0.97
CA LEU A 243 19.01 4.38 0.41
C LEU A 243 20.15 4.50 1.42
N GLN A 244 21.26 3.81 1.18
CA GLN A 244 22.42 3.87 2.07
C GLN A 244 23.03 5.28 2.10
N LEU A 245 23.13 5.94 0.95
CA LEU A 245 23.64 7.30 0.88
C LEU A 245 22.76 8.27 1.67
N LEU A 246 21.43 8.20 1.50
CA LEU A 246 20.49 9.05 2.24
C LEU A 246 20.53 8.79 3.75
N GLN A 247 20.69 7.54 4.17
CA GLN A 247 20.80 7.18 5.60
C GLN A 247 22.09 7.70 6.27
N LEU A 248 23.12 8.03 5.50
CA LEU A 248 24.35 8.65 6.02
C LEU A 248 24.20 10.16 6.21
N GLU A 249 23.15 10.77 5.67
CA GLU A 249 22.92 12.22 5.72
C GLU A 249 22.05 12.56 6.95
N PRO A 250 22.53 13.39 7.90
CA PRO A 250 21.83 13.65 9.16
C PRO A 250 20.56 14.49 9.01
N ASN A 251 20.41 15.19 7.88
CA ASN A 251 19.30 16.11 7.62
C ASN A 251 18.22 15.49 6.71
N VAL A 252 18.27 14.18 6.45
CA VAL A 252 17.19 13.46 5.74
C VAL A 252 16.39 12.62 6.72
N THR A 253 15.07 12.72 6.64
CA THR A 253 14.14 11.75 7.22
C THR A 253 13.46 10.97 6.10
N ILE A 254 13.58 9.65 6.12
CA ILE A 254 13.01 8.75 5.11
C ILE A 254 11.77 8.09 5.70
N PHE A 255 10.63 8.27 5.03
CA PHE A 255 9.35 7.68 5.38
C PHE A 255 8.99 6.62 4.33
N THR A 256 9.45 5.38 4.54
CA THR A 256 9.05 4.23 3.72
C THR A 256 7.70 3.69 4.13
N GLU A 257 7.00 3.05 3.20
CA GLU A 257 5.63 2.54 3.40
C GLU A 257 4.61 3.63 3.74
N TYR A 258 4.89 4.90 3.37
CA TYR A 258 3.96 6.01 3.51
C TYR A 258 3.45 6.47 2.14
N GLN A 259 2.14 6.32 1.93
CA GLN A 259 1.44 6.77 0.73
C GLN A 259 0.85 8.17 0.97
N VAL A 260 1.22 9.14 0.15
CA VAL A 260 0.56 10.46 0.14
C VAL A 260 -0.84 10.29 -0.45
N TYR A 261 -1.84 10.82 0.25
CA TYR A 261 -3.25 10.72 -0.17
C TYR A 261 -4.01 12.05 -0.14
N ASP A 262 -3.47 13.09 0.52
CA ASP A 262 -4.07 14.42 0.55
C ASP A 262 -3.01 15.52 0.73
N LEU A 263 -3.40 16.77 0.56
CA LEU A 263 -2.57 17.94 0.84
C LEU A 263 -3.40 19.12 1.34
N VAL A 264 -2.72 20.08 1.97
CA VAL A 264 -3.32 21.34 2.39
C VAL A 264 -2.76 22.46 1.53
N MET A 265 -3.66 23.23 0.91
CA MET A 265 -3.33 24.43 0.13
C MET A 265 -3.51 25.68 0.98
N GLU A 266 -2.54 26.59 0.92
CA GLU A 266 -2.67 27.99 1.35
C GLU A 266 -2.65 28.89 0.10
N GLY A 267 -3.85 29.23 -0.37
CA GLY A 267 -4.01 29.92 -1.66
C GLY A 267 -3.50 29.04 -2.80
N ALA A 268 -2.40 29.47 -3.45
CA ALA A 268 -1.78 28.75 -4.57
C ALA A 268 -0.52 27.96 -4.17
N THR A 269 -0.25 27.81 -2.87
CA THR A 269 0.94 27.16 -2.34
C THR A 269 0.54 25.92 -1.55
N ILE A 270 1.21 24.79 -1.80
CA ILE A 270 1.08 23.61 -0.94
C ILE A 270 1.75 23.94 0.39
N ALA A 271 1.03 23.79 1.49
CA ALA A 271 1.53 24.02 2.85
C ALA A 271 1.98 22.70 3.52
N SER A 272 1.26 21.61 3.26
CA SER A 272 1.58 20.29 3.80
C SER A 272 1.03 19.17 2.93
N VAL A 273 1.58 17.97 3.10
CA VAL A 273 1.03 16.72 2.55
C VAL A 273 0.63 15.79 3.69
N ASP A 274 -0.45 15.03 3.48
CA ASP A 274 -0.89 13.99 4.39
C ASP A 274 -0.57 12.62 3.80
N ALA A 275 0.03 11.77 4.64
CA ALA A 275 0.49 10.46 4.24
C ALA A 275 0.04 9.38 5.22
N ARG A 276 -0.32 8.20 4.70
CA ARG A 276 -0.80 7.05 5.47
C ARG A 276 0.22 5.92 5.41
N HIS A 277 0.52 5.34 6.57
CA HIS A 277 1.37 4.17 6.66
C HIS A 277 0.62 2.92 6.18
N ALA A 278 1.18 2.21 5.21
CA ALA A 278 0.55 1.08 4.53
C ALA A 278 0.21 -0.09 5.47
N ARG A 279 0.90 -0.22 6.61
CA ARG A 279 0.64 -1.31 7.56
C ARG A 279 -0.26 -0.91 8.72
N SER A 280 0.10 0.19 9.38
CA SER A 280 -0.56 0.59 10.62
C SER A 280 -1.75 1.52 10.40
N GLY A 281 -2.04 1.93 9.16
CA GLY A 281 -3.10 2.89 8.83
C GLY A 281 -2.92 4.29 9.43
N ARG A 282 -1.86 4.51 10.23
CA ARG A 282 -1.53 5.78 10.87
C ARG A 282 -1.28 6.85 9.82
N GLU A 283 -1.98 7.96 10.00
CA GLU A 283 -1.89 9.12 9.13
C GLU A 283 -1.00 10.19 9.79
N MET A 284 -0.17 10.83 8.97
CA MET A 284 0.66 11.95 9.40
C MET A 284 0.60 13.12 8.41
N ARG A 285 0.77 14.33 8.93
CA ARG A 285 0.89 15.57 8.17
C ARG A 285 2.32 16.06 8.18
N ILE A 286 2.92 16.22 7.01
CA ILE A 286 4.27 16.74 6.83
C ILE A 286 4.19 18.15 6.25
N VAL A 287 4.73 19.12 6.98
CA VAL A 287 4.81 20.52 6.55
C VAL A 287 6.10 20.75 5.77
N GLY A 288 6.02 21.52 4.69
CA GLY A 288 7.14 21.76 3.78
C GLY A 288 7.15 23.18 3.24
N SER A 289 8.34 23.72 2.96
CA SER A 289 8.49 24.98 2.21
C SER A 289 8.52 24.76 0.70
N GLN A 290 9.02 23.60 0.26
CA GLN A 290 9.08 23.19 -1.14
C GLN A 290 8.68 21.72 -1.27
N PHE A 291 7.99 21.40 -2.36
CA PHE A 291 7.51 20.05 -2.64
C PHE A 291 8.03 19.60 -4.01
N ILE A 292 8.58 18.39 -4.07
CA ILE A 292 9.06 17.76 -5.30
C ILE A 292 8.25 16.50 -5.52
N ASP A 293 7.44 16.49 -6.58
CA ASP A 293 6.66 15.32 -6.97
C ASP A 293 7.51 14.41 -7.87
N CYS A 294 7.78 13.22 -7.37
CA CYS A 294 8.44 12.11 -8.06
C CYS A 294 7.62 10.82 -7.91
N SER A 295 6.29 10.93 -7.73
CA SER A 295 5.41 9.78 -7.48
C SER A 295 5.25 8.87 -8.71
N GLY A 296 5.57 9.40 -9.90
CA GLY A 296 5.31 8.75 -11.19
C GLY A 296 3.88 8.95 -11.71
N THR A 297 3.00 9.57 -10.93
CA THR A 297 1.58 9.80 -11.24
C THR A 297 1.16 11.26 -11.10
N ALA A 298 2.10 12.17 -10.79
CA ALA A 298 1.83 13.58 -10.50
C ALA A 298 0.80 13.78 -9.38
N ILE A 299 0.90 12.97 -8.32
CA ILE A 299 -0.09 12.93 -7.24
C ILE A 299 -0.30 14.30 -6.58
N LEU A 300 0.76 15.08 -6.38
CA LEU A 300 0.64 16.43 -5.82
C LEU A 300 -0.05 17.37 -6.79
N GLY A 301 0.21 17.23 -8.09
CA GLY A 301 -0.50 17.99 -9.13
C GLY A 301 -1.99 17.71 -9.12
N ILE A 302 -2.37 16.42 -9.08
CA ILE A 302 -3.77 15.98 -9.01
C ILE A 302 -4.45 16.53 -7.75
N LEU A 303 -3.84 16.33 -6.58
CA LEU A 303 -4.44 16.76 -5.30
C LEU A 303 -4.52 18.28 -5.17
N ALA A 304 -3.57 19.02 -5.75
CA ALA A 304 -3.59 20.50 -5.76
C ALA A 304 -4.60 21.07 -6.76
N GLY A 305 -5.25 20.23 -7.58
CA GLY A 305 -6.11 20.68 -8.67
C GLY A 305 -5.33 21.38 -9.80
N ALA A 306 -4.04 21.11 -9.93
CA ALA A 306 -3.24 21.61 -11.03
C ALA A 306 -3.64 20.90 -12.34
N PRO A 307 -3.57 21.57 -13.50
CA PRO A 307 -3.75 20.89 -14.78
C PRO A 307 -2.70 19.79 -14.96
N THR A 308 -3.16 18.57 -15.17
CA THR A 308 -2.31 17.40 -15.45
C THR A 308 -2.64 16.83 -16.82
N MET A 309 -1.64 16.25 -17.48
CA MET A 309 -1.80 15.54 -18.75
C MET A 309 -1.59 14.04 -18.52
N PHE A 310 -2.37 13.23 -19.23
CA PHE A 310 -2.13 11.80 -19.41
C PHE A 310 -1.62 11.57 -20.83
N GLY A 311 -0.72 10.62 -21.02
CA GLY A 311 -0.17 10.29 -22.33
C GLY A 311 1.11 11.04 -22.69
N VAL A 312 1.31 11.27 -23.99
CA VAL A 312 2.45 12.00 -24.55
C VAL A 312 1.93 13.18 -25.38
N GLU A 313 2.37 14.38 -25.06
CA GLU A 313 2.11 15.63 -25.78
C GLU A 313 2.59 15.57 -27.23
N SER A 314 2.00 16.41 -28.09
CA SER A 314 2.54 16.63 -29.43
C SER A 314 3.75 17.57 -29.41
N SER A 315 4.65 17.42 -30.38
CA SER A 315 5.79 18.32 -30.58
C SER A 315 5.36 19.78 -30.75
N ALA A 316 4.17 20.02 -31.32
CA ALA A 316 3.62 21.37 -31.52
C ALA A 316 3.10 22.03 -30.23
N GLU A 317 2.73 21.26 -29.20
CA GLU A 317 2.06 21.77 -27.99
C GLU A 317 3.02 22.60 -27.11
N PHE A 318 4.23 22.10 -26.90
CA PHE A 318 5.27 22.75 -26.09
C PHE A 318 6.57 23.03 -26.86
N GLY A 319 6.63 22.71 -28.15
CA GLY A 319 7.83 22.91 -28.97
C GLY A 319 8.93 21.87 -28.71
N GLU A 320 8.57 20.67 -28.28
CA GLU A 320 9.51 19.60 -27.96
C GLU A 320 9.84 18.73 -29.18
N SER A 321 11.07 18.82 -29.68
CA SER A 321 11.47 18.15 -30.93
C SER A 321 11.53 16.62 -30.85
N HIS A 322 11.50 16.06 -29.65
CA HIS A 322 11.52 14.60 -29.43
C HIS A 322 10.13 14.01 -29.19
N ALA A 323 9.11 14.85 -29.00
CA ALA A 323 7.73 14.43 -28.87
C ALA A 323 7.15 13.99 -30.23
N PRO A 324 6.14 13.11 -30.26
CA PRO A 324 5.44 12.71 -31.48
C PRO A 324 4.74 13.90 -32.16
N ASP A 325 4.43 13.77 -33.45
CA ASP A 325 3.73 14.83 -34.19
C ASP A 325 2.30 15.07 -33.70
N GLU A 326 1.65 14.01 -33.19
CA GLU A 326 0.29 14.03 -32.64
C GLU A 326 0.31 13.56 -31.18
N HIS A 327 -0.66 14.04 -30.39
CA HIS A 327 -0.85 13.58 -29.01
C HIS A 327 -1.20 12.10 -28.97
N LEU A 328 -0.60 11.36 -28.02
CA LEU A 328 -0.80 9.92 -27.85
C LEU A 328 -1.36 9.62 -26.46
N ASP A 329 -2.57 9.06 -26.40
CA ASP A 329 -3.24 8.62 -25.16
C ASP A 329 -2.70 7.26 -24.68
N GLN A 330 -1.40 7.20 -24.37
CA GLN A 330 -0.71 5.97 -23.98
C GLN A 330 0.42 6.22 -22.99
N HIS A 331 0.69 5.24 -22.13
CA HIS A 331 1.88 5.18 -21.29
C HIS A 331 2.90 4.16 -21.79
N HIS A 332 4.09 4.14 -21.19
CA HIS A 332 5.09 3.11 -21.44
C HIS A 332 4.48 1.70 -21.26
N GLY A 333 4.86 0.79 -22.14
CA GLY A 333 4.34 -0.58 -22.14
C GLY A 333 4.70 -1.37 -20.88
N HIS A 334 3.99 -2.49 -20.67
CA HIS A 334 4.27 -3.41 -19.57
C HIS A 334 5.65 -4.05 -19.72
N THR A 335 6.41 -4.12 -18.63
CA THR A 335 7.66 -4.90 -18.61
C THR A 335 7.39 -6.26 -17.98
N VAL A 336 7.70 -7.33 -18.69
CA VAL A 336 7.73 -8.68 -18.13
C VAL A 336 9.18 -9.11 -17.97
N PHE A 337 9.60 -9.31 -16.72
CA PHE A 337 10.95 -9.77 -16.40
C PHE A 337 10.96 -11.29 -16.18
N PHE A 338 11.72 -12.02 -16.99
CA PHE A 338 11.93 -13.45 -16.80
C PHE A 338 13.33 -13.73 -16.29
N ARG A 339 13.44 -14.44 -15.17
CA ARG A 339 14.71 -14.99 -14.70
C ARG A 339 14.84 -16.44 -15.17
N THR A 340 15.83 -16.70 -16.01
CA THR A 340 16.16 -18.07 -16.44
C THR A 340 17.35 -18.58 -15.63
N ARG A 341 17.32 -19.88 -15.29
CA ARG A 341 18.45 -20.59 -14.70
C ARG A 341 18.66 -21.87 -15.50
N MET A 342 19.91 -22.16 -15.85
CA MET A 342 20.26 -23.45 -16.44
C MET A 342 20.14 -24.55 -15.38
N VAL A 343 19.44 -25.62 -15.71
CA VAL A 343 19.25 -26.83 -14.89
C VAL A 343 19.42 -28.06 -15.78
N ASP A 344 19.94 -29.14 -15.21
CA ASP A 344 20.30 -30.35 -15.97
C ASP A 344 19.10 -31.24 -16.35
N HIS A 345 17.88 -30.85 -15.92
CA HIS A 345 16.65 -31.58 -16.18
C HIS A 345 15.47 -30.61 -16.27
N PRO A 346 14.36 -30.97 -16.95
CA PRO A 346 13.14 -30.17 -16.94
C PRO A 346 12.67 -29.92 -15.50
N SER A 347 12.74 -28.67 -15.06
CA SER A 347 12.30 -28.26 -13.73
C SER A 347 11.13 -27.28 -13.85
N ARG A 348 10.11 -27.39 -13.01
CA ARG A 348 9.06 -26.35 -12.90
C ARG A 348 9.71 -25.04 -12.43
N SER A 349 9.35 -23.91 -13.05
CA SER A 349 9.94 -22.60 -12.73
C SER A 349 9.79 -22.30 -11.23
N GLN A 350 10.91 -22.13 -10.54
CA GLN A 350 10.96 -21.53 -9.22
C GLN A 350 11.36 -20.07 -9.42
N LEU A 351 10.38 -19.17 -9.52
CA LEU A 351 10.66 -17.74 -9.35
C LEU A 351 11.09 -17.56 -7.90
N GLY A 352 12.30 -17.05 -7.70
CA GLY A 352 12.97 -17.05 -6.41
C GLY A 352 12.14 -16.29 -5.38
N ARG A 353 11.83 -16.98 -4.27
CA ARG A 353 11.63 -16.32 -2.98
C ARG A 353 12.92 -15.52 -2.71
N SER A 354 12.83 -14.20 -2.71
CA SER A 354 13.91 -13.31 -2.25
C SER A 354 14.04 -13.38 -0.74
#